data_AF-A0A5Q4GIS7-F1
#
_entry.id   AF-A0A5Q4GIS7-F1
#
_cell.length_a   1.000
_cell.length_b   1.000
_cell.length_c   1.000
_cell.angle_alpha   90.00
_cell.angle_beta   90.00
_cell.angle_gamma   90.00
#
_symmetry.space_group_name_H-M   'P 1'
#
loop_
_entity.id
_entity.type
_entity.pdbx_description
1 polymer ?
#
loop_
_entity_poly.entity_id
_entity_poly.type
_entity_poly.pdbx_seq_one_letter_code
_entity_poly.pdbx_strand_id
1 'polypeptide(L)' 'MKTIDPYYEWLGIPPKHQPPDHYRLLGLELFEDDRNVIATAADRQMSFIKTYQTGP' A
#
# COMPACT_ATOMS: atom_id res chain seq x y z
N MET A 1 -24.77 -1.49 -0.90
CA MET A 1 -23.54 -1.41 -0.09
C MET A 1 -22.42 -0.95 -1.00
N LYS A 2 -21.68 0.08 -0.64
CA LYS A 2 -20.52 0.53 -1.42
C LYS A 2 -19.38 -0.42 -1.07
N THR A 3 -18.92 -1.21 -2.04
CA THR A 3 -17.75 -2.08 -1.86
C THR A 3 -16.54 -1.17 -1.72
N ILE A 4 -15.93 -1.15 -0.54
CA ILE A 4 -14.65 -0.45 -0.32
C ILE A 4 -13.61 -1.20 -1.12
N ASP A 5 -12.93 -0.52 -2.02
CA ASP A 5 -11.74 -1.04 -2.68
C ASP A 5 -10.53 -0.67 -1.80
N PRO A 6 -9.99 -1.58 -0.97
CA PRO A 6 -8.91 -1.26 -0.05
C PRO A 6 -7.62 -0.87 -0.80
N TYR A 7 -7.40 -1.39 -2.01
CA TYR A 7 -6.26 -0.98 -2.82
C TYR A 7 -6.39 0.46 -3.25
N TYR A 8 -7.57 0.89 -3.68
CA TYR A 8 -7.79 2.27 -4.08
C TYR A 8 -7.91 3.23 -2.89
N GLU A 9 -8.70 2.88 -1.88
CA GLU A 9 -9.03 3.76 -0.75
C GLU A 9 -7.90 3.87 0.28
N TRP A 10 -7.12 2.79 0.50
CA TRP A 10 -6.03 2.82 1.47
C TRP A 10 -4.67 2.99 0.79
N LEU A 11 -4.44 2.30 -0.31
CA LEU A 11 -3.12 2.30 -0.96
C LEU A 11 -3.03 3.24 -2.16
N GLY A 12 -4.12 3.90 -2.57
CA GLY A 12 -4.13 4.80 -3.72
C GLY A 12 -3.92 4.09 -5.07
N ILE A 13 -4.16 2.78 -5.12
CA ILE A 13 -3.92 1.92 -6.28
C ILE A 13 -5.23 1.75 -7.06
N PRO A 14 -5.41 2.47 -8.19
CA PRO A 14 -6.66 2.42 -8.95
C PRO A 14 -6.85 1.05 -9.61
N PRO A 15 -8.09 0.66 -9.97
CA PRO A 15 -8.38 -0.65 -10.56
C PRO A 15 -7.54 -1.02 -11.79
N LYS A 16 -7.19 -0.02 -12.63
CA LYS A 16 -6.29 -0.19 -13.80
C LYS A 16 -4.87 -0.63 -13.45
N HIS A 17 -4.49 -0.55 -12.18
CA HIS A 17 -3.15 -0.83 -11.66
C HIS A 17 -3.16 -2.02 -10.68
N GLN A 18 -4.29 -2.73 -10.61
CA GLN A 18 -4.45 -3.95 -9.83
C GLN A 18 -4.29 -5.19 -10.75
N PRO A 19 -3.66 -6.27 -10.27
CA PRO A 19 -3.01 -6.39 -8.96
C PRO A 19 -1.71 -5.57 -8.89
N PRO A 20 -1.39 -4.97 -7.74
CA PRO A 20 -0.14 -4.23 -7.59
C PRO A 20 1.06 -5.17 -7.48
N ASP A 21 2.20 -4.69 -7.95
CA ASP A 21 3.51 -5.28 -7.64
C ASP A 21 3.98 -4.89 -6.22
N HIS A 22 5.11 -5.46 -5.80
CA HIS A 22 5.69 -5.22 -4.48
C HIS A 22 6.08 -3.74 -4.26
N TYR A 23 6.56 -3.03 -5.29
CA TYR A 23 6.96 -1.63 -5.17
C TYR A 23 5.74 -0.73 -5.01
N ARG A 24 4.69 -0.97 -5.80
CA ARG A 24 3.44 -0.23 -5.76
C ARG A 24 2.69 -0.45 -4.45
N LEU A 25 2.75 -1.65 -3.86
CA LEU A 25 2.24 -1.91 -2.51
C LEU A 25 2.95 -1.04 -1.46
N LEU A 26 4.26 -0.82 -1.63
CA LEU A 26 5.06 0.00 -0.74
C LEU A 26 4.94 1.50 -1.03
N GLY A 27 4.38 1.89 -2.18
CA GLY A 27 4.37 3.28 -2.65
C GLY A 27 5.76 3.74 -3.10
N LEU A 28 6.59 2.81 -3.58
CA LEU A 28 7.94 3.04 -4.08
C LEU A 28 7.96 3.09 -5.61
N GLU A 29 9.03 3.68 -6.15
CA GLU A 29 9.33 3.54 -7.57
C GLU A 29 9.77 2.11 -7.91
N LEU A 30 9.53 1.69 -9.15
CA LEU A 30 9.98 0.40 -9.64
C LEU A 30 11.51 0.35 -9.59
N PHE A 31 12.04 -0.80 -9.15
CA PHE A 31 13.47 -1.06 -9.03
C PHE A 31 14.19 -0.24 -7.94
N GLU A 32 13.47 0.31 -6.96
CA GLU A 32 14.10 0.75 -5.71
C GLU A 32 14.93 -0.40 -5.10
N ASP A 33 16.19 -0.12 -4.78
CA ASP A 33 17.15 -1.11 -4.30
C ASP A 33 17.76 -0.76 -2.94
N ASP A 34 17.52 0.46 -2.43
CA ASP A 34 17.92 0.85 -1.10
C ASP A 34 17.06 0.13 -0.06
N ARG A 35 17.69 -0.79 0.66
CA ARG A 35 17.05 -1.59 1.70
C ARG A 35 16.42 -0.75 2.82
N ASN A 36 17.02 0.38 3.16
CA ASN A 36 16.49 1.26 4.20
C ASN A 36 15.24 1.98 3.73
N VAL A 37 15.20 2.38 2.46
CA VAL A 37 14.01 2.97 1.83
C VAL A 37 12.88 1.95 1.79
N ILE A 38 13.17 0.71 1.36
CA ILE A 38 12.21 -0.40 1.32
C ILE A 38 11.66 -0.71 2.72
N ALA A 39 12.53 -0.82 3.73
CA ALA A 39 12.12 -1.12 5.10
C ALA A 39 11.22 -0.01 5.68
N THR A 40 11.61 1.25 5.48
CA THR A 40 10.83 2.41 5.96
C THR A 40 9.45 2.46 5.29
N ALA A 41 9.37 2.17 3.99
CA ALA A 41 8.11 2.11 3.27
C ALA A 41 7.22 0.97 3.77
N ALA A 42 7.79 -0.21 4.02
CA ALA A 42 7.07 -1.35 4.58
C ALA A 42 6.48 -1.04 5.96
N ASP A 43 7.27 -0.45 6.85
CA ASP A 43 6.82 -0.05 8.19
C ASP A 43 5.70 0.99 8.13
N ARG A 44 5.82 1.97 7.24
CA ARG A 44 4.79 2.99 7.00
C ARG A 44 3.48 2.35 6.52
N GLN A 45 3.54 1.49 5.50
CA GLN A 45 2.33 0.86 4.95
C GLN A 45 1.66 -0.06 5.96
N MET A 46 2.45 -0.84 6.70
CA MET A 46 1.94 -1.71 7.75
C MET A 46 1.26 -0.90 8.86
N SER A 47 1.86 0.22 9.28
CA SER A 47 1.28 1.11 10.29
C SER A 47 -0.02 1.74 9.82
N PHE A 48 -0.09 2.16 8.55
CA PHE A 48 -1.29 2.74 7.95
C PHE A 48 -2.42 1.71 7.81
N ILE A 49 -2.15 0.51 7.29
CA ILE A 49 -3.17 -0.55 7.18
C ILE A 49 -3.69 -0.94 8.57
N LYS A 50 -2.82 -0.97 9.59
CA LYS A 50 -3.23 -1.25 10.98
C LYS A 50 -4.21 -0.21 11.54
N THR A 51 -4.20 1.05 11.07
CA THR A 51 -5.22 2.02 11.51
C THR A 51 -6.64 1.67 11.05
N TYR A 52 -6.76 0.82 10.01
CA TYR A 52 -8.05 0.30 9.53
C TYR A 52 -8.41 -1.07 10.12
N GLN A 53 -7.50 -1.74 10.85
CA GLN A 53 -7.77 -3.02 11.51
C GLN A 53 -8.67 -2.86 12.75
N THR A 54 -8.57 -1.72 13.43
CA THR A 54 -9.60 -1.27 14.36
C THR A 54 -10.68 -0.59 13.53
N GLY A 55 -11.66 -1.37 13.03
CA GLY A 55 -12.85 -0.80 12.40
C GLY A 55 -13.60 0.16 13.34
N PRO A 56 -14.64 0.87 12.85
CA PRO A 56 -15.55 1.60 13.74
C PRO A 56 -16.16 0.69 14.83
#